data_AF-B1Z4W9-F1
#
_entry.id   AF-B1Z4W9-F1
#
_cell.length_a   1.000
_cell.length_b   1.000
_cell.length_c   1.000
_cell.angle_alpha   90.00
_cell.angle_beta   90.00
_cell.angle_gamma   90.00
#
_symmetry.space_group_name_H-M   'P 1'
#
loop_
_entity.id
_entity.type
_entity.pdbx_description
1 polymer ?
#
loop_
_entity_poly.entity_id
_entity_poly.type
_entity_poly.pdbx_seq_one_letter_code
_entity_poly.pdbx_strand_id
1 'polypeptide(L)'
;MTNPKQRPGVRYEVNVCGGGFDSVKSHFSTWKHEPLIYRPDRRMFEGKADVRPLGDETFGSTEPARLALQRACDPHDPYALAARVRDDGRELWLVMAAYEA
;
A
#
# COMPACT_ATOMS: atom_id res chain seq x y z
N MET A 1 -22.42 10.34 -4.91
CA MET A 1 -21.23 9.84 -4.18
C MET A 1 -20.06 9.91 -5.13
N THR A 2 -19.16 10.87 -4.94
CA THR A 2 -18.02 11.09 -5.83
C THR A 2 -16.96 10.03 -5.54
N ASN A 3 -16.83 9.06 -6.45
CA ASN A 3 -15.70 8.14 -6.49
C ASN A 3 -14.41 8.98 -6.51
N PRO A 4 -13.46 8.85 -5.56
CA PRO A 4 -12.23 9.63 -5.59
C PRO A 4 -11.53 9.33 -6.91
N LYS A 5 -11.64 10.29 -7.84
CA LYS A 5 -11.05 10.18 -9.17
C LYS A 5 -9.57 9.88 -8.96
N GLN A 6 -9.10 8.77 -9.54
CA GLN A 6 -7.67 8.47 -9.65
C GLN A 6 -6.97 9.77 -10.04
N ARG A 7 -5.97 10.18 -9.25
CA ARG A 7 -5.16 11.35 -9.57
C ARG A 7 -4.58 11.14 -10.98
N PRO A 8 -4.91 12.00 -11.97
CA PRO A 8 -4.39 11.82 -13.32
C PRO A 8 -2.87 11.81 -13.26
N GLY A 9 -2.23 10.86 -13.94
CA GLY A 9 -0.77 10.74 -13.93
C GLY A 9 -0.18 10.02 -12.71
N VAL A 10 -0.99 9.42 -11.83
CA VAL A 10 -0.49 8.61 -10.70
C VAL A 10 -0.89 7.14 -10.85
N ARG A 11 0.10 6.27 -10.87
CA ARG A 11 -0.04 4.81 -10.78
C ARG A 11 0.14 4.37 -9.34
N TYR A 12 -0.69 3.44 -8.88
CA TYR A 12 -0.59 2.86 -7.54
C TYR A 12 -0.19 1.39 -7.63
N GLU A 13 0.76 1.00 -6.80
CA GLU A 13 1.03 -0.40 -6.50
C GLU A 13 0.47 -0.72 -5.11
N VAL A 14 -0.12 -1.90 -4.96
CA VAL A 14 -0.78 -2.31 -3.72
C VAL A 14 -0.51 -3.78 -3.42
N ASN A 15 -0.24 -4.10 -2.16
CA ASN A 15 -0.23 -5.47 -1.65
C ASN A 15 -0.92 -5.55 -0.28
N VAL A 16 -1.22 -6.77 0.17
CA VAL A 16 -1.85 -7.03 1.46
C VAL A 16 -1.09 -8.13 2.21
N CYS A 17 -0.97 -7.96 3.53
CA CYS A 17 -0.50 -9.01 4.42
C CYS A 17 -1.30 -9.01 5.72
N GLY A 18 -1.23 -10.13 6.46
CA GLY A 18 -1.78 -10.24 7.80
C GLY A 18 -0.72 -10.00 8.88
N GLY A 19 -1.17 -9.96 10.13
CA GLY A 19 -0.29 -9.85 11.29
C GLY A 19 -0.05 -8.41 11.76
N GLY A 20 1.00 -8.22 12.56
CA GLY A 20 1.38 -6.93 13.11
C GLY A 20 2.22 -6.09 12.14
N PHE A 21 2.51 -4.84 12.51
CA PHE A 21 3.29 -3.95 11.65
C PHE A 21 4.73 -4.43 11.39
N ASP A 22 5.33 -5.18 12.31
CA ASP A 22 6.65 -5.79 12.06
C ASP A 22 6.59 -6.87 10.97
N SER A 23 5.49 -7.61 10.87
CA SER A 23 5.23 -8.53 9.75
C SER A 23 5.14 -7.77 8.43
N VAL A 24 4.53 -6.57 8.43
CA VAL A 24 4.47 -5.70 7.24
C VAL A 24 5.86 -5.34 6.74
N LYS A 25 6.78 -4.92 7.64
CA LYS A 25 8.16 -4.60 7.26
C LYS A 25 8.90 -5.80 6.68
N SER A 26 8.72 -6.98 7.28
CA SER A 26 9.30 -8.23 6.80
C SER A 26 8.77 -8.57 5.40
N HIS A 27 7.45 -8.58 5.23
CA HIS A 27 6.81 -8.86 3.93
C HIS A 27 7.22 -7.85 2.86
N PHE A 28 7.23 -6.57 3.19
CA PHE A 28 7.65 -5.51 2.26
C PHE A 28 9.09 -5.71 1.76
N SER A 29 10.00 -6.12 2.65
CA SER A 29 11.38 -6.40 2.27
C SER A 29 11.48 -7.58 1.30
N THR A 30 10.63 -8.60 1.45
CA THR A 30 10.53 -9.72 0.50
C THR A 30 9.92 -9.28 -0.82
N TRP A 31 8.78 -8.57 -0.80
CA TRP A 31 8.08 -8.10 -1.99
C TRP A 31 8.96 -7.27 -2.93
N LYS A 32 9.89 -6.48 -2.39
CA LYS A 32 10.87 -5.70 -3.18
C LYS A 32 11.76 -6.54 -4.11
N HIS A 33 11.79 -7.86 -3.93
CA HIS A 33 12.53 -8.79 -4.76
C HIS A 33 11.62 -9.60 -5.70
N GLU A 34 10.31 -9.50 -5.54
CA GLU A 34 9.31 -10.22 -6.33
C GLU A 34 8.95 -9.40 -7.59
N PRO A 35 8.80 -10.07 -8.75
CA PRO A 35 8.32 -9.42 -9.96
C PRO A 35 6.84 -9.04 -9.84
N LEU A 36 6.43 -7.95 -10.48
CA LEU A 36 5.01 -7.64 -10.62
C LEU A 36 4.34 -8.64 -11.57
N ILE A 37 3.20 -9.21 -11.17
CA ILE A 37 2.45 -10.20 -11.96
C ILE A 37 2.16 -9.70 -13.40
N TYR A 38 1.87 -8.41 -13.55
CA TYR A 38 1.49 -7.81 -14.83
C TYR A 38 2.66 -7.16 -15.59
N ARG A 39 3.84 -7.03 -14.96
CA ARG A 39 5.07 -6.44 -15.51
C ARG A 39 6.29 -7.14 -14.88
N PRO A 40 6.64 -8.34 -15.35
CA PRO A 40 7.68 -9.15 -14.73
C PRO A 40 9.08 -8.53 -14.84
N ASP A 41 9.25 -7.52 -15.70
CA ASP A 41 10.46 -6.69 -15.81
C ASP A 41 10.66 -5.74 -14.62
N ARG A 42 9.62 -5.51 -13.82
CA ARG A 42 9.66 -4.60 -12.67
C ARG A 42 9.46 -5.35 -11.36
N ARG A 43 10.17 -4.89 -10.33
CA ARG A 43 10.01 -5.41 -8.96
C ARG A 43 8.89 -4.66 -8.24
N MET A 44 8.23 -5.34 -7.31
CA MET A 44 7.19 -4.71 -6.52
C MET A 44 7.77 -3.61 -5.62
N PHE A 45 7.09 -2.47 -5.51
CA PHE A 45 7.54 -1.36 -4.66
C PHE A 45 8.96 -0.86 -5.00
N GLU A 46 9.36 -0.98 -6.27
CA GLU A 46 10.67 -0.53 -6.73
C GLU A 46 10.93 0.94 -6.37
N GLY A 47 12.15 1.25 -5.92
CA GLY A 47 12.56 2.59 -5.49
C GLY A 47 12.09 3.02 -4.10
N LYS A 48 11.16 2.30 -3.46
CA LYS A 48 10.73 2.62 -2.09
C LYS A 48 11.66 1.94 -1.07
N ALA A 49 12.22 2.72 -0.15
CA ALA A 49 13.19 2.27 0.85
C ALA A 49 12.51 1.45 1.97
N ASP A 50 11.43 1.97 2.54
CA ASP A 50 10.72 1.42 3.69
C ASP A 50 9.19 1.52 3.54
N VAL A 51 8.47 1.00 4.54
CA VAL A 51 7.02 1.08 4.67
C VAL A 51 6.69 1.71 6.02
N ARG A 52 5.72 2.64 6.02
CA ARG A 52 5.31 3.40 7.20
C ARG A 52 3.81 3.25 7.45
N PRO A 53 3.34 3.25 8.71
CA PRO A 53 1.91 3.29 8.96
C PRO A 53 1.34 4.62 8.48
N LEU A 54 0.17 4.60 7.86
CA LEU A 54 -0.57 5.80 7.48
C LEU A 54 -0.98 6.63 8.71
N GLY A 55 -1.20 5.94 9.83
CA GLY A 55 -1.56 6.49 11.13
C GLY A 55 -2.01 5.37 12.06
N ASP A 56 -2.57 5.73 13.21
CA ASP A 56 -3.04 4.77 14.22
C ASP A 56 -4.50 4.30 13.98
N GLU A 57 -5.15 4.81 12.94
CA GLU A 57 -6.52 4.45 12.59
C GLU A 57 -6.61 3.00 12.10
N THR A 58 -7.66 2.29 12.54
CA THR A 58 -8.02 0.97 12.04
C THR A 58 -9.31 1.07 11.23
N PHE A 59 -9.23 0.74 9.95
CA PHE A 59 -10.37 0.76 9.05
C PHE A 59 -11.19 -0.53 9.19
N GLY A 60 -12.52 -0.42 9.13
CA GLY A 60 -13.42 -1.58 9.19
C GLY A 60 -13.50 -2.41 7.91
N SER A 61 -12.91 -1.94 6.80
CA SER A 61 -12.85 -2.67 5.53
C SER A 61 -11.74 -2.12 4.63
N THR A 62 -11.45 -2.84 3.54
CA THR A 62 -10.32 -2.52 2.64
C THR A 62 -10.56 -1.29 1.75
N GLU A 63 -11.81 -1.01 1.35
CA GLU A 63 -12.16 0.15 0.53
C GLU A 63 -11.84 1.51 1.18
N PRO A 64 -12.31 1.85 2.39
CA PRO A 64 -11.95 3.11 3.03
C PRO A 64 -10.44 3.23 3.29
N ALA A 65 -9.77 2.12 3.64
CA ALA A 65 -8.32 2.09 3.81
C ALA A 65 -7.58 2.39 2.50
N ARG A 66 -8.04 1.80 1.39
CA ARG A 66 -7.52 2.06 0.04
C ARG A 66 -7.65 3.53 -0.33
N LEU A 67 -8.82 4.13 -0.09
CA LEU A 67 -9.06 5.54 -0.39
C LEU A 67 -8.20 6.46 0.47
N ALA A 68 -8.01 6.15 1.75
CA ALA A 68 -7.13 6.90 2.63
C ALA A 68 -5.67 6.86 2.15
N LEU A 69 -5.18 5.67 1.79
CA LEU A 69 -3.85 5.49 1.20
C LEU A 69 -3.70 6.24 -0.13
N GLN A 70 -4.67 6.15 -1.03
CA GLN A 70 -4.65 6.86 -2.32
C GLN A 70 -4.57 8.38 -2.15
N ARG A 71 -5.13 8.94 -1.07
CA ARG A 71 -5.05 10.36 -0.76
C ARG A 71 -3.70 10.75 -0.16
N ALA A 72 -3.10 9.86 0.63
CA ALA A 72 -1.90 10.15 1.40
C ALA A 72 -0.58 9.84 0.67
N CYS A 73 -0.52 8.80 -0.17
CA CYS A 73 0.70 8.46 -0.89
C CYS A 73 1.12 9.59 -1.84
N ASP A 74 2.41 9.89 -1.91
CA ASP A 74 2.98 10.76 -2.93
C ASP A 74 3.90 9.95 -3.87
N PRO A 75 3.87 10.20 -5.20
CA PRO A 75 4.81 9.57 -6.14
C PRO A 75 6.28 9.71 -5.75
N HIS A 76 6.65 10.84 -5.15
CA HIS A 76 8.01 11.18 -4.76
C HIS A 76 8.38 10.69 -3.36
N ASP A 77 7.44 10.12 -2.59
CA ASP A 77 7.75 9.55 -1.28
C ASP A 77 8.80 8.44 -1.44
N PRO A 78 9.87 8.43 -0.63
CA PRO A 78 10.84 7.35 -0.63
C PRO A 78 10.31 6.09 0.07
N TYR A 79 9.05 6.07 0.52
CA TYR A 79 8.42 4.98 1.27
C TYR A 79 7.06 4.59 0.70
N ALA A 80 6.60 3.40 1.07
CA ALA A 80 5.20 3.00 0.95
C ALA A 80 4.44 3.34 2.24
N LEU A 81 3.12 3.46 2.16
CA LEU A 81 2.23 3.64 3.30
C LEU A 81 1.41 2.37 3.56
N ALA A 82 1.14 2.07 4.81
CA ALA A 82 0.38 0.91 5.26
C ALA A 82 -0.81 1.33 6.12
N ALA A 83 -2.01 0.87 5.77
CA ALA A 83 -3.23 1.11 6.54
C ALA A 83 -3.72 -0.19 7.18
N ARG A 84 -4.05 -0.13 8.48
CA ARG A 84 -4.57 -1.27 9.24
C ARG A 84 -6.05 -1.46 8.93
N VAL A 85 -6.43 -2.69 8.60
CA VAL A 85 -7.81 -3.09 8.31
C VAL A 85 -8.20 -4.20 9.26
N ARG A 86 -9.36 -4.06 9.91
CA ARG A 86 -10.01 -5.14 10.65
C ARG A 86 -11.33 -5.46 9.97
N ASP A 87 -11.32 -6.55 9.20
CA ASP A 87 -12.47 -7.02 8.43
C ASP A 87 -12.85 -8.42 8.91
N ASP A 88 -14.08 -8.58 9.38
CA ASP A 88 -14.64 -9.84 9.89
C ASP A 88 -13.71 -10.61 10.86
N GLY A 89 -13.14 -9.88 11.84
CA GLY A 89 -12.23 -10.43 12.84
C GLY A 89 -10.80 -10.72 12.34
N ARG A 90 -10.51 -10.52 11.06
CA ARG A 90 -9.16 -10.64 10.48
C ARG A 90 -8.46 -9.30 10.52
N GLU A 91 -7.23 -9.31 11.00
CA GLU A 91 -6.36 -8.14 10.98
C GLU A 91 -5.42 -8.20 9.80
N LEU A 92 -5.54 -7.20 8.93
CA LEU A 92 -4.82 -7.08 7.67
C LEU A 92 -4.17 -5.71 7.58
N TRP A 93 -3.14 -5.61 6.75
CA TRP A 93 -2.50 -4.37 6.38
C TRP A 93 -2.53 -4.23 4.87
N LEU A 94 -3.11 -3.12 4.39
CA LEU A 94 -3.02 -2.74 3.00
C LEU A 94 -1.80 -1.84 2.83
N VAL A 95 -0.86 -2.22 1.97
CA VAL A 95 0.36 -1.45 1.69
C VAL A 95 0.26 -0.86 0.30
N MET A 96 0.53 0.44 0.17
CA MET A 96 0.41 1.17 -1.09
C MET A 96 1.60 2.09 -1.32
N ALA A 97 2.02 2.17 -2.59
CA ALA A 97 2.96 3.17 -3.07
C ALA A 97 2.36 3.87 -4.30
N ALA A 98 2.64 5.16 -4.42
CA ALA A 98 2.33 5.94 -5.60
C ALA A 98 3.59 6.11 -6.48
N TYR A 99 3.35 6.23 -7.78
CA TYR A 99 4.33 6.45 -8.83
C TYR A 99 3.76 7.40 -9.86
N GLU A 100 4.63 8.13 -10.56
CA GLU A 100 4.24 8.80 -11.80
C GLU A 100 3.86 7.73 -12.84
N ALA A 101 2.80 8.00 -13.62
CA ALA A 101 2.22 7.05 -14.58
C ALA A 101 2.96 7.02 -15.92
#